data_AF-A0A539D5P7-F1
#
_entry.id   AF-A0A539D5P7-F1
#
_cell.length_a   1.000
_cell.length_b   1.000
_cell.length_c   1.000
_cell.angle_alpha   90.00
_cell.angle_beta   90.00
_cell.angle_gamma   90.00
#
_symmetry.space_group_name_H-M   'P 1'
#
loop_
_entity.id
_entity.type
_entity.pdbx_description
1 polymer ?
#
loop_
_entity_poly.entity_id
_entity_poly.type
_entity_poly.pdbx_seq_one_letter_code
_entity_poly.pdbx_strand_id
1 'polypeptide(L)'
;MVILAVPVEALEATIAAVAPHVTPGALVLDVGSVKVKPAGIMAAGLPSTVQVVGTHPLFGPQSGKNGIDGLRIAVCTVRDGRAAGRVAAFCRRALGLKVFRVSPEDHDREAATVQGLTHLIARVLMAMEPLPTRMTTVSFERLMQAVELVRHDSPAVFRAIERDNPFAAAVRDRFFALADEARSGLEDATPSSAA
;
A
#
# COMPACT_ATOMS: atom_id res chain seq x y z
N MET A 1 23.73 4.42 5.22
CA MET A 1 22.42 4.09 4.61
C MET A 1 21.37 4.91 5.32
N VAL A 2 20.38 5.42 4.60
CA VAL A 2 19.24 6.17 5.15
C VAL A 2 17.95 5.46 4.75
N ILE A 3 17.04 5.26 5.71
CA ILE A 3 15.69 4.72 5.47
C ILE A 3 14.68 5.81 5.81
N LEU A 4 13.90 6.25 4.81
CA LEU A 4 12.85 7.23 4.94
C LEU A 4 11.55 6.53 5.32
N ALA A 5 11.17 6.63 6.58
CA ALA A 5 9.95 6.07 7.16
C ALA A 5 8.99 7.17 7.62
N VAL A 6 8.81 8.19 6.78
CA VAL A 6 7.92 9.33 7.03
C VAL A 6 6.70 9.26 6.11
N PRO A 7 5.57 9.89 6.48
CA PRO A 7 4.43 10.05 5.59
C PRO A 7 4.81 10.75 4.27
N VAL A 8 4.07 10.46 3.19
CA VAL A 8 4.34 11.01 1.86
C VAL A 8 4.30 12.54 1.88
N GLU A 9 3.40 13.13 2.66
CA GLU A 9 3.27 14.58 2.83
C GLU A 9 4.49 15.24 3.49
N ALA A 10 5.29 14.48 4.27
CA ALA A 10 6.48 14.99 4.94
C ALA A 10 7.77 14.69 4.16
N LEU A 11 7.69 13.95 3.06
CA LEU A 11 8.85 13.40 2.38
C LEU A 11 9.73 14.47 1.73
N GLU A 12 9.14 15.48 1.08
CA GLU A 12 9.87 16.60 0.47
C GLU A 12 10.69 17.37 1.51
N ALA A 13 10.06 17.80 2.60
CA ALA A 13 10.72 18.52 3.68
C ALA A 13 11.82 17.67 4.34
N THR A 14 11.56 16.37 4.51
CA THR A 14 12.55 15.42 5.06
C THR A 14 13.75 15.29 4.14
N ILE A 15 13.54 15.18 2.82
CA ILE A 15 14.64 15.09 1.86
C ILE A 15 15.44 16.38 1.81
N ALA A 16 14.80 17.55 1.84
CA ALA A 16 15.51 18.83 1.90
C ALA A 16 16.42 18.93 3.14
N ALA A 17 15.96 18.43 4.29
CA ALA A 17 16.74 18.39 5.52
C ALA A 17 17.88 17.36 5.49
N VAL A 18 17.67 16.21 4.84
CA VAL A 18 18.64 15.09 4.84
C VAL A 18 19.67 15.20 3.70
N ALA A 19 19.30 15.78 2.56
CA ALA A 19 20.13 15.84 1.36
C ALA A 19 21.53 16.46 1.57
N PRO A 20 21.73 17.51 2.40
CA PRO A 20 23.06 18.05 2.68
C PRO A 20 23.99 17.10 3.47
N HIS A 21 23.42 16.10 4.14
CA HIS A 21 24.16 15.23 5.06
C HIS A 21 24.45 13.84 4.48
N VAL A 22 23.90 13.49 3.31
CA VAL A 22 24.14 12.18 2.69
C VAL A 22 25.45 12.17 1.91
N THR A 23 26.32 11.22 2.24
CA THR A 23 27.61 11.06 1.56
C THR A 23 27.44 10.48 0.16
N PRO A 24 28.31 10.82 -0.81
CA PRO A 24 28.35 10.17 -2.12
C PRO A 24 28.38 8.64 -2.00
N GLY A 25 27.61 7.95 -2.86
CA GLY A 25 27.48 6.49 -2.86
C GLY A 25 26.57 5.92 -1.77
N ALA A 26 26.03 6.74 -0.86
CA ALA A 26 25.07 6.28 0.14
C ALA A 26 23.81 5.69 -0.52
N LEU A 27 23.26 4.64 0.09
CA LEU A 27 21.93 4.12 -0.22
C LEU A 27 20.88 4.87 0.59
N VAL A 28 19.91 5.45 -0.10
CA VAL A 28 18.69 6.04 0.47
C VAL A 28 17.49 5.24 -0.06
N LEU A 29 16.60 4.82 0.83
CA LEU A 29 15.38 4.12 0.46
C LEU A 29 14.17 4.57 1.26
N ASP A 30 12.99 4.55 0.65
CA ASP A 30 11.71 4.73 1.37
C ASP A 30 11.03 3.39 1.66
N VAL A 31 10.13 3.38 2.64
CA VAL A 31 9.27 2.24 3.01
C VAL A 31 7.77 2.54 2.91
N GLY A 32 7.39 3.59 2.17
CA GLY A 32 6.02 4.08 2.10
C GLY A 32 5.05 3.12 1.38
N SER A 33 3.75 3.39 1.47
CA SER A 33 2.73 2.51 0.86
C SER A 33 2.49 2.73 -0.63
N VAL A 34 3.00 3.83 -1.19
CA VAL A 34 2.95 4.17 -2.62
C VAL A 34 4.36 4.46 -3.13
N LYS A 35 4.60 4.39 -4.44
CA LYS A 35 5.93 4.43 -5.02
C LYS A 35 6.14 5.49 -6.08
N VAL A 36 5.14 5.82 -6.90
CA VAL A 36 5.30 6.81 -7.99
C VAL A 36 5.71 8.17 -7.43
N LYS A 37 4.91 8.72 -6.51
CA LYS A 37 5.17 10.03 -5.92
C LYS A 37 6.46 10.06 -5.08
N PRO A 38 6.72 9.12 -4.13
CA PRO A 38 7.98 9.08 -3.40
C PRO A 38 9.22 8.90 -4.26
N ALA A 39 9.16 8.07 -5.30
CA ALA A 39 10.27 7.88 -6.23
C ALA A 39 10.63 9.19 -6.94
N GLY A 40 9.63 9.93 -7.41
CA GLY A 40 9.83 11.25 -8.04
C GLY A 40 10.46 12.27 -7.09
N ILE A 41 9.93 12.37 -5.86
CA ILE A 41 10.45 13.29 -4.84
C ILE A 41 11.91 12.95 -4.50
N MET A 42 12.21 11.67 -4.24
CA MET A 42 13.59 11.24 -3.95
C MET A 42 14.54 11.46 -5.13
N ALA A 43 14.08 11.17 -6.36
CA ALA A 43 14.90 11.35 -7.55
C ALA A 43 15.26 12.83 -7.78
N ALA A 44 14.34 13.75 -7.50
CA ALA A 44 14.54 15.19 -7.66
C ALA A 44 15.32 15.82 -6.50
N GLY A 45 15.04 15.44 -5.26
CA GLY A 45 15.57 16.11 -4.07
C GLY A 45 16.91 15.59 -3.55
N LEU A 46 17.30 14.35 -3.89
CA LEU A 46 18.57 13.77 -3.42
C LEU A 46 19.72 14.05 -4.40
N PRO A 47 20.98 14.20 -3.93
CA PRO A 47 22.13 14.37 -4.82
C PRO A 47 22.27 13.25 -5.84
N SER A 48 22.67 13.54 -7.09
CA SER A 48 22.85 12.50 -8.13
C SER A 48 23.90 11.44 -7.78
N THR A 49 24.78 11.75 -6.82
CA THR A 49 25.84 10.86 -6.32
C THR A 49 25.33 9.76 -5.38
N VAL A 50 24.07 9.81 -4.92
CA VAL A 50 23.48 8.78 -4.04
C VAL A 50 22.63 7.76 -4.81
N GLN A 51 22.58 6.55 -4.26
CA GLN A 51 21.72 5.48 -4.75
C GLN A 51 20.32 5.61 -4.14
N VAL A 52 19.29 5.43 -4.97
CA VAL A 52 17.89 5.58 -4.56
C VAL A 52 17.10 4.33 -4.93
N VAL A 53 16.38 3.78 -3.95
CA VAL A 53 15.53 2.58 -4.11
C VAL A 53 14.21 2.83 -3.38
N GLY A 54 13.08 2.58 -4.04
CA GLY A 54 11.79 2.58 -3.35
C GLY A 54 11.52 1.19 -2.79
N THR A 55 10.99 1.07 -1.58
CA THR A 55 10.55 -0.23 -1.06
C THR A 55 9.16 -0.13 -0.43
N HIS A 56 8.46 -1.25 -0.37
CA HIS A 56 7.20 -1.33 0.35
C HIS A 56 7.09 -2.70 1.01
N PRO A 57 7.35 -2.79 2.32
CA PRO A 57 6.94 -3.95 3.10
C PRO A 57 5.42 -4.08 3.01
N LEU A 58 4.91 -5.15 2.38
CA LEU A 58 3.46 -5.37 2.19
C LEU A 58 2.83 -5.99 3.45
N PHE A 59 3.28 -5.50 4.60
CA PHE A 59 2.90 -5.93 5.93
C PHE A 59 3.12 -4.78 6.92
N GLY A 60 2.34 -4.78 7.99
CA GLY A 60 2.43 -3.82 9.08
C GLY A 60 2.77 -4.51 10.41
N PRO A 61 2.76 -3.76 11.52
CA PRO A 61 3.04 -4.31 12.85
C PRO A 61 2.16 -5.52 13.21
N GLN A 62 0.89 -5.52 12.80
CA GLN A 62 -0.04 -6.62 13.09
C GLN A 62 0.26 -7.89 12.30
N SER A 63 0.54 -7.77 10.99
CA SER A 63 0.85 -8.94 10.15
C SER A 63 2.28 -9.45 10.32
N GLY A 64 3.21 -8.61 10.81
CA GLY A 64 4.59 -8.97 11.12
C GLY A 64 4.86 -9.36 12.58
N LYS A 65 3.85 -9.39 13.46
CA LYS A 65 4.04 -9.55 14.92
C LYS A 65 4.74 -10.84 15.35
N ASN A 66 4.61 -11.89 14.56
CA ASN A 66 5.19 -13.22 14.84
C ASN A 66 6.45 -13.51 14.01
N GLY A 67 7.08 -12.47 13.47
CA GLY A 67 8.19 -12.57 12.52
C GLY A 67 7.76 -12.21 11.10
N ILE A 68 8.77 -11.96 10.26
CA ILE A 68 8.59 -11.45 8.90
C ILE A 68 8.99 -12.46 7.82
N ASP A 69 9.45 -13.66 8.20
CA ASP A 69 9.83 -14.70 7.25
C ASP A 69 8.64 -15.06 6.34
N GLY A 70 8.90 -15.15 5.03
CA GLY A 70 7.89 -15.44 4.02
C GLY A 70 6.90 -14.30 3.72
N LEU A 71 6.95 -13.18 4.45
CA LEU A 71 6.16 -11.98 4.13
C LEU A 71 6.68 -11.29 2.86
N ARG A 72 5.85 -10.44 2.27
CA ARG A 72 6.10 -9.86 0.94
C ARG A 72 6.71 -8.47 1.03
N ILE A 73 7.61 -8.15 0.11
CA ILE A 73 8.16 -6.80 -0.07
C ILE A 73 8.30 -6.47 -1.55
N ALA A 74 7.88 -5.27 -1.92
CA ALA A 74 8.18 -4.70 -3.23
C ALA A 74 9.49 -3.90 -3.17
N VAL A 75 10.32 -4.03 -4.19
CA VAL A 75 11.58 -3.29 -4.37
C VAL A 75 11.55 -2.63 -5.74
N CYS A 76 11.43 -1.30 -5.74
CA CYS A 76 11.31 -0.46 -6.91
C CYS A 76 12.65 0.16 -7.30
N THR A 77 12.99 0.06 -8.59
CA THR A 77 14.16 0.75 -9.14
C THR A 77 13.80 2.21 -9.38
N VAL A 78 14.52 3.15 -8.74
CA VAL A 78 14.29 4.60 -8.92
C VAL A 78 15.38 5.24 -9.80
N ARG A 79 16.65 4.94 -9.54
CA ARG A 79 17.79 5.42 -10.37
C ARG A 79 18.57 4.29 -11.01
N ASP A 80 19.21 3.46 -10.20
CA ASP A 80 20.09 2.37 -10.65
C ASP A 80 19.56 1.01 -10.20
N GLY A 81 19.47 0.08 -11.15
CA GLY A 81 19.03 -1.30 -10.91
C GLY A 81 19.99 -2.11 -10.04
N ARG A 82 21.28 -1.76 -9.96
CA ARG A 82 22.25 -2.49 -9.13
C ARG A 82 21.95 -2.33 -7.64
N ALA A 83 21.59 -1.12 -7.20
CA ALA A 83 21.21 -0.86 -5.81
C ALA A 83 19.94 -1.64 -5.43
N ALA A 84 18.90 -1.57 -6.28
CA ALA A 84 17.67 -2.34 -6.10
C ALA A 84 17.93 -3.86 -6.06
N GLY A 85 18.86 -4.36 -6.88
CA GLY A 85 19.28 -5.76 -6.86
C GLY A 85 19.92 -6.18 -5.55
N ARG A 86 20.77 -5.33 -4.96
CA ARG A 86 21.38 -5.59 -3.63
C ARG A 86 20.35 -5.58 -2.51
N VAL A 87 19.44 -4.61 -2.51
CA VAL A 87 18.32 -4.54 -1.55
C VAL A 87 17.44 -5.78 -1.66
N ALA A 88 17.08 -6.16 -2.89
CA ALA A 88 16.29 -7.38 -3.13
C ALA A 88 17.00 -8.66 -2.64
N ALA A 89 18.32 -8.78 -2.85
CA ALA A 89 19.09 -9.92 -2.36
C ALA A 89 19.15 -9.94 -0.83
N PHE A 90 19.34 -8.80 -0.18
CA PHE A 90 19.32 -8.68 1.28
C PHE A 90 17.97 -9.08 1.86
N CYS A 91 16.87 -8.49 1.37
CA CYS A 91 15.51 -8.81 1.83
C CYS A 91 15.19 -10.30 1.68
N ARG A 92 15.63 -10.93 0.58
CA ARG A 92 15.39 -12.35 0.35
C ARG A 92 16.23 -13.26 1.25
N ARG A 93 17.54 -13.01 1.32
CA ARG A 93 18.50 -13.95 1.93
C ARG A 93 18.68 -13.72 3.43
N ALA A 94 18.65 -12.47 3.87
CA ALA A 94 18.86 -12.11 5.27
C ALA A 94 17.55 -11.99 6.06
N LEU A 95 16.45 -11.58 5.41
CA LEU A 95 15.15 -11.38 6.08
C LEU A 95 14.11 -12.46 5.73
N GLY A 96 14.40 -13.38 4.80
CA GLY A 96 13.46 -14.43 4.39
C GLY A 96 12.23 -13.92 3.62
N LEU A 97 12.26 -12.68 3.13
CA LEU A 97 11.11 -12.06 2.47
C LEU A 97 10.91 -12.59 1.04
N LYS A 98 9.64 -12.68 0.63
CA LYS A 98 9.24 -12.86 -0.76
C LYS A 98 9.36 -11.51 -1.49
N VAL A 99 10.40 -11.38 -2.30
CA VAL A 99 10.76 -10.12 -2.96
C VAL A 99 10.19 -10.01 -4.37
N PHE A 100 9.45 -8.93 -4.62
CA PHE A 100 8.95 -8.52 -5.93
C PHE A 100 9.75 -7.33 -6.44
N ARG A 101 10.45 -7.47 -7.56
CA ARG A 101 11.13 -6.35 -8.23
C ARG A 101 10.20 -5.79 -9.29
N VAL A 102 9.79 -4.54 -9.13
CA VAL A 102 8.74 -3.91 -9.95
C VAL A 102 9.09 -2.45 -10.23
N SER A 103 8.44 -1.82 -11.22
CA SER A 103 8.51 -0.36 -11.38
C SER A 103 7.64 0.33 -10.29
N PRO A 104 7.90 1.60 -9.96
CA PRO A 104 6.97 2.39 -9.13
C PRO A 104 5.53 2.39 -9.67
N GLU A 105 5.37 2.46 -11.00
CA GLU A 105 4.09 2.51 -11.69
C GLU A 105 3.33 1.18 -11.59
N ASP A 106 3.99 0.05 -11.86
CA ASP A 106 3.36 -1.27 -11.75
C ASP A 106 3.00 -1.59 -10.31
N HIS A 107 3.87 -1.21 -9.37
CA HIS A 107 3.56 -1.31 -7.95
C HIS A 107 2.28 -0.56 -7.59
N ASP A 108 2.19 0.73 -7.93
CA ASP A 108 1.04 1.55 -7.54
C ASP A 108 -0.24 1.09 -8.24
N ARG A 109 -0.15 0.58 -9.48
CA ARG A 109 -1.29 -0.02 -10.19
C ARG A 109 -1.83 -1.25 -9.48
N GLU A 110 -0.96 -2.16 -9.05
CA GLU A 110 -1.39 -3.33 -8.28
C GLU A 110 -1.91 -2.92 -6.89
N ALA A 111 -1.17 -2.06 -6.18
CA ALA A 111 -1.53 -1.56 -4.85
C ALA A 111 -2.88 -0.84 -4.81
N ALA A 112 -3.23 -0.09 -5.86
CA ALA A 112 -4.53 0.55 -5.99
C ALA A 112 -5.68 -0.47 -5.91
N THR A 113 -5.49 -1.66 -6.49
CA THR A 113 -6.46 -2.74 -6.41
C THR A 113 -6.37 -3.49 -5.09
N VAL A 114 -5.20 -4.01 -4.74
CA VAL A 114 -5.08 -4.93 -3.59
C VAL A 114 -5.19 -4.22 -2.24
N GLN A 115 -4.57 -3.06 -2.08
CA GLN A 115 -4.60 -2.29 -0.83
C GLN A 115 -5.74 -1.26 -0.85
N GLY A 116 -5.92 -0.52 -1.94
CA GLY A 116 -6.99 0.48 -2.06
C GLY A 116 -8.36 -0.12 -1.78
N LEU A 117 -8.76 -1.18 -2.50
CA LEU A 117 -10.04 -1.84 -2.26
C LEU A 117 -10.15 -2.42 -0.84
N THR A 118 -9.10 -3.03 -0.31
CA THR A 118 -9.11 -3.59 1.05
C THR A 118 -9.37 -2.49 2.09
N HIS A 119 -8.69 -1.35 1.99
CA HIS A 119 -8.90 -0.22 2.88
C HIS A 119 -10.28 0.42 2.71
N LEU A 120 -10.77 0.54 1.47
CA LEU A 120 -12.09 1.09 1.18
C LEU A 120 -13.20 0.22 1.79
N ILE A 121 -13.16 -1.10 1.54
CA ILE A 121 -14.12 -2.06 2.10
C ILE A 121 -14.06 -2.07 3.62
N ALA A 122 -12.85 -2.11 4.20
CA ALA A 122 -12.67 -2.08 5.64
C ALA A 122 -13.25 -0.80 6.26
N ARG A 123 -13.05 0.36 5.63
CA ARG A 123 -13.62 1.64 6.10
C ARG A 123 -15.14 1.63 6.11
N VAL A 124 -15.78 1.07 5.09
CA VAL A 124 -17.24 0.94 5.06
C VAL A 124 -17.72 -0.01 6.16
N LEU A 125 -17.11 -1.19 6.31
CA LEU A 125 -17.49 -2.17 7.34
C LEU A 125 -17.31 -1.63 8.76
N MET A 126 -16.22 -0.90 9.03
CA MET A 126 -16.02 -0.23 10.31
C MET A 126 -17.10 0.84 10.57
N ALA A 127 -17.54 1.55 9.53
CA ALA A 127 -18.62 2.54 9.66
C ALA A 127 -20.01 1.92 9.88
N MET A 128 -20.19 0.63 9.57
CA MET A 128 -21.42 -0.13 9.83
C MET A 128 -21.49 -0.69 11.26
N GLU A 129 -20.47 -0.50 12.08
CA GLU A 129 -20.46 -1.00 13.45
C GLU A 129 -21.54 -0.33 14.33
N PRO A 130 -22.15 -1.06 15.29
CA PRO A 130 -21.81 -2.44 15.69
C PRO A 130 -22.37 -3.51 14.75
N LEU A 131 -21.56 -4.53 14.46
CA LEU A 131 -21.95 -5.70 13.65
C LEU A 131 -22.30 -6.92 14.55
N PRO A 132 -23.18 -7.84 14.11
CA PRO A 132 -23.55 -9.03 14.88
C PRO A 132 -22.36 -9.96 15.17
N THR A 133 -22.33 -10.55 16.38
CA THR A 133 -21.25 -11.45 16.83
C THR A 133 -21.69 -12.87 17.13
N ARG A 134 -23.00 -13.14 17.24
CA ARG A 134 -23.53 -14.45 17.67
C ARG A 134 -23.78 -15.43 16.51
N MET A 135 -24.30 -14.93 15.39
CA MET A 135 -24.69 -15.73 14.23
C MET A 135 -23.78 -15.44 13.04
N THR A 136 -22.46 -15.41 13.30
CA THR A 136 -21.45 -15.20 12.27
C THR A 136 -21.26 -16.46 11.44
N THR A 137 -20.88 -16.27 10.18
CA THR A 137 -20.39 -17.35 9.33
C THR A 137 -18.88 -17.30 9.27
N VAL A 138 -18.24 -18.42 8.94
CA VAL A 138 -16.78 -18.48 8.73
C VAL A 138 -16.32 -17.44 7.70
N SER A 139 -17.10 -17.24 6.62
CA SER A 139 -16.80 -16.24 5.60
C SER A 139 -16.82 -14.82 6.15
N PHE A 140 -17.82 -14.49 6.98
CA PHE A 140 -17.90 -13.18 7.65
C PHE A 140 -16.73 -12.98 8.62
N GLU A 141 -16.34 -14.01 9.37
CA GLU A 141 -15.19 -13.95 10.27
C GLU A 141 -13.88 -13.70 9.52
N ARG A 142 -13.69 -14.30 8.34
CA ARG A 142 -12.51 -14.00 7.49
C ARG A 142 -12.52 -12.58 6.96
N LEU A 143 -13.69 -12.05 6.59
CA LEU A 143 -13.84 -10.66 6.18
C LEU A 143 -13.45 -9.73 7.34
N MET A 144 -13.97 -9.96 8.54
CA MET A 144 -13.64 -9.16 9.72
C MET A 144 -12.18 -9.31 10.16
N GLN A 145 -11.55 -10.48 9.97
CA GLN A 145 -10.10 -10.64 10.15
C GLN A 145 -9.30 -9.74 9.20
N ALA A 146 -9.72 -9.61 7.94
CA ALA A 146 -9.07 -8.70 6.99
C ALA A 146 -9.27 -7.22 7.38
N VAL A 147 -10.46 -6.85 7.85
CA VAL A 147 -10.73 -5.50 8.41
C VAL A 147 -9.80 -5.22 9.59
N GLU A 148 -9.63 -6.18 10.49
CA GLU A 148 -8.82 -6.02 11.70
C GLU A 148 -7.34 -5.76 11.38
N LEU A 149 -6.82 -6.35 10.30
CA LEU A 149 -5.43 -6.15 9.88
C LEU A 149 -5.12 -4.71 9.48
N VAL A 150 -6.12 -3.92 9.06
CA VAL A 150 -5.97 -2.52 8.62
C VAL A 150 -6.63 -1.52 9.55
N ARG A 151 -7.39 -1.98 10.57
CA ARG A 151 -8.15 -1.14 11.50
C ARG A 151 -7.29 -0.09 12.19
N HIS A 152 -6.05 -0.47 12.53
CA HIS A 152 -5.13 0.36 13.29
C HIS A 152 -4.10 1.10 12.42
N ASP A 153 -4.25 1.06 11.10
CA ASP A 153 -3.39 1.84 10.22
C ASP A 153 -3.64 3.34 10.41
N SER A 154 -2.55 4.11 10.34
CA SER A 154 -2.65 5.55 10.56
C SER A 154 -3.45 6.22 9.44
N PRO A 155 -4.09 7.37 9.71
CA PRO A 155 -4.76 8.16 8.67
C PRO A 155 -3.83 8.53 7.51
N ALA A 156 -2.53 8.66 7.77
CA ALA A 156 -1.53 8.93 6.73
C ALA A 156 -1.35 7.75 5.76
N VAL A 157 -1.39 6.51 6.25
CA VAL A 157 -1.33 5.30 5.41
C VAL A 157 -2.55 5.25 4.48
N PHE A 158 -3.74 5.45 5.03
CA PHE A 158 -4.96 5.48 4.23
C PHE A 158 -4.93 6.59 3.17
N ARG A 159 -4.50 7.81 3.55
CA ARG A 159 -4.35 8.91 2.58
C ARG A 159 -3.34 8.60 1.49
N ALA A 160 -2.20 8.00 1.84
CA ALA A 160 -1.20 7.62 0.86
C ALA A 160 -1.80 6.66 -0.18
N ILE A 161 -2.47 5.60 0.29
CA ILE A 161 -3.05 4.57 -0.59
C ILE A 161 -4.19 5.12 -1.45
N GLU A 162 -5.08 5.94 -0.90
CA GLU A 162 -6.30 6.38 -1.61
C GLU A 162 -6.16 7.70 -2.37
N ARG A 163 -5.25 8.59 -1.94
CA ARG A 163 -5.08 9.93 -2.51
C ARG A 163 -3.76 10.12 -3.23
N ASP A 164 -2.66 9.60 -2.69
CA ASP A 164 -1.33 9.78 -3.31
C ASP A 164 -1.02 8.73 -4.39
N ASN A 165 -1.79 7.63 -4.45
CA ASN A 165 -1.71 6.67 -5.53
C ASN A 165 -2.52 7.17 -6.76
N PRO A 166 -1.87 7.43 -7.91
CA PRO A 166 -2.54 7.97 -9.10
C PRO A 166 -3.56 7.00 -9.73
N PHE A 167 -3.50 5.71 -9.41
CA PHE A 167 -4.40 4.69 -9.95
C PHE A 167 -5.60 4.38 -9.04
N ALA A 168 -5.59 4.83 -7.78
CA ALA A 168 -6.63 4.49 -6.80
C ALA A 168 -8.00 5.05 -7.18
N ALA A 169 -8.07 6.25 -7.75
CA ALA A 169 -9.34 6.88 -8.12
C ALA A 169 -10.14 6.02 -9.12
N ALA A 170 -9.50 5.58 -10.20
CA ALA A 170 -10.17 4.76 -11.22
C ALA A 170 -10.66 3.42 -10.67
N VAL A 171 -9.91 2.80 -9.74
CA VAL A 171 -10.31 1.56 -9.08
C VAL A 171 -11.52 1.78 -8.18
N ARG A 172 -11.50 2.85 -7.38
CA ARG A 172 -12.60 3.22 -6.48
C ARG A 172 -13.88 3.54 -7.26
N ASP A 173 -13.77 4.33 -8.32
CA ASP A 173 -14.93 4.72 -9.13
C ASP A 173 -15.57 3.49 -9.79
N ARG A 174 -14.74 2.56 -10.29
CA ARG A 174 -15.20 1.28 -10.82
C ARG A 174 -15.88 0.42 -9.76
N PHE A 175 -15.35 0.38 -8.54
CA PHE A 175 -15.96 -0.37 -7.44
C PHE A 175 -17.37 0.15 -7.11
N PHE A 176 -17.53 1.47 -6.98
CA PHE A 176 -18.83 2.06 -6.70
C PHE A 176 -19.83 1.88 -7.84
N ALA A 177 -19.40 2.04 -9.09
CA ALA A 177 -20.27 1.79 -10.25
C ALA A 177 -20.83 0.36 -10.25
N LEU A 178 -19.98 -0.65 -9.98
CA LEU A 178 -20.40 -2.05 -9.91
C LEU A 178 -21.25 -2.36 -8.66
N ALA A 179 -20.98 -1.70 -7.54
CA ALA A 179 -21.80 -1.83 -6.34
C ALA A 179 -23.22 -1.24 -6.54
N ASP A 180 -23.31 -0.11 -7.23
CA ASP A 180 -24.58 0.51 -7.60
C ASP A 180 -25.36 -0.34 -8.61
N GLU A 181 -24.69 -0.90 -9.63
CA GLU A 181 -25.31 -1.84 -10.56
C GLU A 181 -25.86 -3.08 -9.84
N ALA A 182 -25.07 -3.67 -8.93
CA ALA A 182 -25.49 -4.81 -8.13
C ALA A 182 -26.69 -4.48 -7.24
N ARG A 183 -26.79 -3.25 -6.73
CA ARG A 183 -27.94 -2.77 -5.96
C ARG A 183 -29.18 -2.64 -6.85
N SER A 184 -29.08 -1.96 -7.99
CA SER A 184 -30.21 -1.77 -8.91
C SER A 184 -30.77 -3.11 -9.42
N GLY A 185 -29.91 -4.08 -9.72
CA GLY A 185 -30.34 -5.42 -10.13
C GLY A 185 -31.16 -6.19 -9.09
N LEU A 186 -31.10 -5.82 -7.81
CA LEU A 186 -31.95 -6.38 -6.76
C LEU A 186 -33.34 -5.73 -6.71
N GLU A 187 -33.45 -4.46 -7.12
CA GLU A 187 -34.71 -3.71 -7.14
C GLU A 187 -35.58 -4.10 -8.36
N ASP A 188 -34.94 -4.32 -9.51
CA ASP A 188 -35.59 -4.77 -10.75
C ASP A 188 -36.12 -6.22 -10.68
N ALA A 189 -35.64 -7.02 -9.72
CA ALA A 189 -36.08 -8.40 -9.51
C ALA A 189 -37.38 -8.54 -8.70
N THR A 190 -38.08 -7.44 -8.41
CA THR A 190 -39.39 -7.48 -7.74
C THR A 190 -40.41 -8.19 -8.64
N PRO A 191 -41.06 -9.29 -8.22
CA PRO A 191 -42.00 -10.01 -9.07
C PRO A 191 -43.23 -9.13 -9.34
N SER A 192 -43.64 -9.07 -10.61
CA SER A 192 -45.00 -8.70 -10.99
C SER A 192 -45.98 -9.57 -10.20
N SER A 193 -46.61 -8.99 -9.19
CA SER A 193 -47.68 -9.66 -8.44
C SER A 193 -48.92 -9.76 -9.32
N ALA A 194 -49.32 -10.99 -9.62
CA ALA A 194 -50.68 -11.46 -9.82
C ALA A 194 -51.69 -10.52 -10.51
N ALA A 195 -52.05 -10.87 -11.75
CA ALA A 195 -53.41 -10.76 -12.26
C ALA A 195 -53.72 -12.00 -13.11
#